data_AF-A0A8T4UAU5-F1
#
_entry.id   AF-A0A8T4UAU5-F1
#
_cell.length_a   1.000
_cell.length_b   1.000
_cell.length_c   1.000
_cell.angle_alpha   90.00
_cell.angle_beta   90.00
_cell.angle_gamma   90.00
#
_symmetry.space_group_name_H-M   'P 1'
#
loop_
_entity.id
_entity.type
_entity.pdbx_description
1 polymer ?
#
loop_
_entity_poly.entity_id
_entity_poly.type
_entity_poly.pdbx_seq_one_letter_code
_entity_poly.pdbx_strand_id
1 'polypeptide(L)'
;MIDFTETQVRNIEILFRERNYSFRERNIGCRNFGYYFLPSEINPELSDFILRITNQESKLYVIGVSESVPFAIRDYFALAEYIEFIELDLGLEGRVRQAEEIVLGIVEPELKRDYITKKLGLYKRELDLDRSKPEEYCLGDEGRREFLRAIDYLDEQLAISRRRIT
;
A
#
# COMPACT_ATOMS: atom_id res chain seq x y z
N MET A 1 -5.08 14.21 -3.71
CA MET A 1 -4.15 13.47 -2.84
C MET A 1 -3.39 14.47 -1.97
N ILE A 2 -3.13 14.16 -0.70
CA ILE A 2 -2.57 15.12 0.27
C ILE A 2 -1.07 14.85 0.45
N ASP A 3 -0.23 15.83 0.08
CA ASP A 3 1.17 15.89 0.47
C ASP A 3 1.27 16.59 1.83
N PHE A 4 1.95 15.97 2.80
CA PHE A 4 2.02 16.47 4.17
C PHE A 4 3.25 17.34 4.36
N THR A 5 3.22 18.26 5.33
CA THR A 5 4.43 19.00 5.73
C THR A 5 5.43 18.08 6.43
N GLU A 6 6.73 18.41 6.37
CA GLU A 6 7.77 17.65 7.09
C GLU A 6 7.43 17.45 8.59
N THR A 7 6.93 18.51 9.23
CA THR A 7 6.52 18.48 10.64
C THR A 7 5.41 17.47 10.89
N GLN A 8 4.42 17.38 10.00
CA GLN A 8 3.34 16.39 10.12
C GLN A 8 3.88 14.96 9.98
N VAL A 9 4.76 14.71 9.01
CA VAL A 9 5.38 13.38 8.82
C VAL A 9 6.16 12.98 10.09
N ARG A 10 7.01 13.88 10.61
CA ARG A 10 7.81 13.62 11.82
C ARG A 10 6.96 13.43 13.07
N ASN A 11 5.89 14.21 13.23
CA ASN A 11 4.98 14.07 14.37
C ASN A 11 4.28 12.71 14.39
N ILE A 12 3.91 12.18 13.22
CA ILE A 12 3.33 10.83 13.11
C ILE A 12 4.36 9.77 13.45
N GLU A 13 5.60 9.94 12.99
CA GLU A 13 6.68 9.03 13.33
C GLU A 13 6.91 8.98 14.86
N ILE A 14 6.94 10.15 15.51
CA ILE A 14 7.03 10.25 16.97
C ILE A 14 5.84 9.54 17.64
N LEU A 15 4.61 9.79 17.18
CA LEU A 15 3.42 9.15 17.71
C LEU A 15 3.49 7.61 17.62
N PHE A 16 3.97 7.07 16.50
CA PHE A 16 4.09 5.62 16.31
C PHE A 16 5.12 5.02 17.28
N ARG A 17 6.23 5.72 17.51
CA ARG A 17 7.24 5.31 18.49
C ARG A 17 6.71 5.38 19.93
N GLU A 18 6.00 6.46 20.29
CA GLU A 18 5.37 6.61 21.61
C GLU A 18 4.32 5.53 21.89
N ARG A 19 3.62 5.06 20.85
CA ARG A 19 2.69 3.93 20.92
C ARG A 19 3.36 2.56 20.91
N ASN A 20 4.70 2.51 20.85
CA ASN A 20 5.49 1.28 20.78
C ASN A 20 5.12 0.36 19.60
N TYR A 21 4.72 0.94 18.47
CA TYR A 21 4.49 0.17 17.26
C TYR A 21 5.81 -0.40 16.75
N SER A 22 5.80 -1.68 16.38
CA SER A 22 7.01 -2.36 15.91
C SER A 22 7.46 -1.78 14.57
N PHE A 23 8.69 -1.30 14.50
CA PHE A 23 9.32 -0.81 13.28
C PHE A 23 10.20 -1.88 12.64
N ARG A 24 10.21 -1.92 11.31
CA ARG A 24 10.97 -2.90 10.54
C ARG A 24 11.60 -2.25 9.33
N GLU A 25 12.92 -2.33 9.24
CA GLU A 25 13.69 -1.95 8.05
C GLU A 25 13.88 -3.14 7.12
N ARG A 26 13.79 -2.92 5.81
CA ARG A 26 13.94 -3.96 4.81
C ARG A 26 14.75 -3.51 3.61
N ASN A 27 15.45 -4.49 3.03
CA ASN A 27 16.10 -4.40 1.75
C ASN A 27 15.49 -5.45 0.82
N ILE A 28 14.70 -5.01 -0.17
CA ILE A 28 14.02 -5.89 -1.13
C ILE A 28 14.13 -5.27 -2.52
N GLY A 29 14.54 -6.05 -3.52
CA GLY A 29 14.67 -5.56 -4.91
C GLY A 29 15.57 -4.33 -5.04
N CYS A 30 16.69 -4.31 -4.32
CA CYS A 30 17.66 -3.21 -4.24
C CYS A 30 17.12 -1.90 -3.62
N ARG A 31 15.99 -1.95 -2.89
CA ARG A 31 15.39 -0.80 -2.22
C ARG A 31 15.48 -0.95 -0.72
N ASN A 32 15.94 0.10 -0.05
CA ASN A 32 15.92 0.19 1.41
C ASN A 32 14.71 1.03 1.84
N PHE A 33 13.85 0.45 2.66
CA PHE A 33 12.67 1.13 3.19
C PHE A 33 12.33 0.63 4.59
N GLY A 34 11.55 1.42 5.34
CA GLY A 34 11.09 1.07 6.67
C GLY A 34 9.58 1.19 6.78
N TYR A 35 8.96 0.38 7.63
CA TYR A 35 7.54 0.51 7.93
C TYR A 35 7.19 0.03 9.34
N TYR A 36 6.04 0.47 9.84
CA TYR A 36 5.51 0.11 11.16
C TYR A 36 4.43 -0.97 11.06
N PHE A 37 4.29 -1.77 12.10
CA PHE A 37 3.19 -2.71 12.24
C PHE A 37 2.06 -2.00 12.99
N LEU A 38 0.89 -1.98 12.37
CA LEU A 38 -0.26 -1.27 12.89
C LEU A 38 -1.32 -2.25 13.40
N PRO A 39 -1.79 -2.09 14.65
CA PRO A 39 -2.92 -2.86 15.15
C PRO A 39 -4.16 -2.69 14.27
N SER A 40 -4.85 -3.79 13.99
CA SER A 40 -6.00 -3.80 13.08
C SER A 40 -7.17 -2.93 13.54
N GLU A 41 -7.30 -2.72 14.86
CA GLU A 41 -8.34 -1.90 15.48
C GLU A 41 -8.24 -0.40 15.17
N ILE A 42 -7.11 0.07 14.61
CA ILE A 42 -6.97 1.45 14.14
C ILE A 42 -7.99 1.75 13.04
N ASN A 43 -8.28 0.77 12.18
CA ASN A 43 -9.32 0.88 11.16
C ASN A 43 -10.26 -0.34 11.23
N PRO A 44 -11.36 -0.26 12.01
CA PRO A 44 -12.26 -1.40 12.20
C PRO A 44 -13.03 -1.80 10.92
N GLU A 45 -13.10 -0.93 9.91
CA GLU A 45 -13.87 -1.19 8.68
C GLU A 45 -13.04 -1.77 7.54
N LEU A 46 -11.73 -1.66 7.67
CA LEU A 46 -10.72 -2.12 6.73
C LEU A 46 -9.63 -2.85 7.50
N SER A 47 -9.83 -4.15 7.73
CA SER A 47 -8.89 -4.97 8.52
C SER A 47 -7.49 -4.98 7.91
N ASP A 48 -7.36 -5.37 6.64
CA ASP A 48 -6.13 -5.24 5.85
C ASP A 48 -6.06 -3.78 5.36
N PHE A 49 -5.25 -2.92 6.00
CA PHE A 49 -5.05 -1.53 5.57
C PHE A 49 -3.58 -1.16 5.54
N ILE A 50 -3.28 -0.08 4.81
CA ILE A 50 -1.98 0.58 4.84
C ILE A 50 -2.22 2.06 5.17
N LEU A 51 -1.50 2.57 6.17
CA LEU A 51 -1.43 3.99 6.47
C LEU A 51 -0.16 4.55 5.86
N ARG A 52 -0.30 5.61 5.09
CA ARG A 52 0.82 6.30 4.45
C ARG A 52 0.72 7.80 4.66
N ILE A 53 1.81 8.38 5.15
CA ILE A 53 2.00 9.81 5.30
C ILE A 53 3.34 10.18 4.69
N THR A 54 3.33 11.08 3.71
CA THR A 54 4.51 11.39 2.88
C THR A 54 4.63 12.89 2.67
N ASN A 55 5.87 13.35 2.56
CA ASN A 55 6.26 14.63 1.99
C ASN A 55 7.18 14.35 0.80
N GLN A 56 6.75 14.65 -0.42
CA GLN A 56 7.53 14.32 -1.62
C GLN A 56 8.78 15.18 -1.78
N GLU A 57 8.70 16.48 -1.47
CA GLU A 57 9.80 17.44 -1.66
C GLU A 57 11.04 17.03 -0.85
N SER A 58 10.85 16.67 0.42
CA SER A 58 11.90 16.21 1.33
C SER A 58 12.11 14.70 1.30
N LYS A 59 11.28 13.96 0.55
CA LYS A 59 11.25 12.47 0.51
C LYS A 59 11.09 11.83 1.89
N LEU A 60 10.44 12.52 2.83
CA LEU A 60 10.12 11.97 4.14
C LEU A 60 8.84 11.14 4.06
N TYR A 61 8.80 10.02 4.78
CA TYR A 61 7.62 9.17 4.82
C TYR A 61 7.48 8.41 6.13
N VAL A 62 6.23 8.03 6.41
CA VAL A 62 5.84 7.01 7.38
C VAL A 62 4.87 6.07 6.69
N ILE A 63 5.23 4.79 6.64
CA ILE A 63 4.36 3.70 6.17
C ILE A 63 4.05 2.82 7.37
N GLY A 64 2.79 2.46 7.53
CA GLY A 64 2.34 1.48 8.50
C GLY A 64 1.42 0.46 7.86
N VAL A 65 1.71 -0.82 8.03
CA VAL A 65 0.90 -1.91 7.47
C VAL A 65 0.19 -2.64 8.58
N SER A 66 -1.10 -2.89 8.38
CA SER A 66 -1.92 -3.62 9.35
C SER A 66 -1.36 -5.00 9.68
N GLU A 67 -1.42 -5.38 10.95
CA GLU A 67 -0.99 -6.69 11.44
C GLU A 67 -1.85 -7.84 10.91
N SER A 68 -3.07 -7.55 10.45
CA SER A 68 -3.96 -8.52 9.81
C SER A 68 -3.44 -8.99 8.43
N VAL A 69 -2.59 -8.18 7.77
CA VAL A 69 -1.90 -8.57 6.54
C VAL A 69 -0.89 -9.66 6.89
N PRO A 70 -0.94 -10.84 6.24
CA PRO A 70 -0.04 -11.95 6.56
C PRO A 70 1.43 -11.55 6.50
N PHE A 71 2.21 -11.98 7.49
CA PHE A 71 3.61 -11.59 7.66
C PHE A 71 4.47 -11.85 6.41
N ALA A 72 4.22 -12.96 5.70
CA ALA A 72 4.96 -13.35 4.50
C ALA A 72 4.84 -12.34 3.35
N ILE A 73 3.71 -11.64 3.24
CA ILE A 73 3.46 -10.68 2.14
C ILE A 73 3.49 -9.21 2.58
N ARG A 74 3.60 -8.95 3.88
CA ARG A 74 3.52 -7.61 4.47
C ARG A 74 4.63 -6.68 3.99
N ASP A 75 5.84 -7.20 3.83
CA ASP A 75 6.97 -6.42 3.32
C ASP A 75 6.68 -5.89 1.90
N TYR A 76 5.98 -6.68 1.07
CA TYR A 76 5.61 -6.29 -0.29
C TYR A 76 4.48 -5.25 -0.32
N PHE A 77 3.57 -5.27 0.67
CA PHE A 77 2.56 -4.22 0.83
C PHE A 77 3.23 -2.86 1.09
N ALA A 78 4.17 -2.83 2.04
CA ALA A 78 4.93 -1.61 2.32
C ALA A 78 5.80 -1.19 1.14
N LEU A 79 6.38 -2.14 0.40
CA LEU A 79 7.17 -1.85 -0.80
C LEU A 79 6.34 -1.19 -1.90
N ALA A 80 5.09 -1.62 -2.11
CA ALA A 80 4.20 -1.02 -3.10
C ALA A 80 3.97 0.47 -2.83
N GLU A 81 3.67 0.82 -1.57
CA GLU A 81 3.49 2.22 -1.16
C GLU A 81 4.78 3.02 -1.26
N TYR A 82 5.90 2.42 -0.85
CA TYR A 82 7.20 3.10 -0.97
C TYR A 82 7.50 3.44 -2.44
N ILE A 83 7.28 2.50 -3.36
CA ILE A 83 7.47 2.75 -4.79
C ILE A 83 6.48 3.80 -5.30
N GLU A 84 5.19 3.66 -5.01
CA GLU A 84 4.17 4.59 -5.50
C GLU A 84 4.45 6.03 -5.07
N PHE A 85 4.81 6.26 -3.80
CA PHE A 85 4.80 7.61 -3.25
C PHE A 85 6.18 8.27 -3.16
N ILE A 86 7.26 7.47 -3.17
CA ILE A 86 8.64 7.96 -3.01
C ILE A 86 9.43 7.85 -4.30
N GLU A 87 9.22 6.79 -5.09
CA GLU A 87 9.92 6.61 -6.36
C GLU A 87 9.14 7.15 -7.55
N LEU A 88 7.81 7.02 -7.54
CA LEU A 88 6.94 7.55 -8.57
C LEU A 88 6.41 8.94 -8.19
N ASP A 89 6.12 9.75 -9.20
CA ASP A 89 5.52 11.08 -9.03
C ASP A 89 4.03 10.94 -8.69
N LEU A 90 3.50 11.72 -7.73
CA LEU A 90 2.07 11.64 -7.40
C LEU A 90 1.18 12.02 -8.59
N GLY A 91 1.65 12.91 -9.46
CA GLY A 91 0.96 13.29 -10.68
C GLY A 91 1.09 12.28 -11.82
N LEU A 92 1.86 11.21 -11.64
CA LEU A 92 2.01 10.18 -12.67
C LEU A 92 0.73 9.34 -12.77
N GLU A 93 0.11 9.43 -13.94
CA GLU A 93 -1.03 8.60 -14.29
C GLU A 93 -0.65 7.11 -14.35
N GLY A 94 -1.40 6.26 -13.66
CA GLY A 94 -1.16 4.82 -13.58
C GLY A 94 -0.11 4.41 -12.55
N ARG A 95 0.33 5.32 -11.66
CA ARG A 95 1.35 5.04 -10.63
C ARG A 95 1.02 3.85 -9.74
N VAL A 96 -0.25 3.65 -9.37
CA VAL A 96 -0.63 2.52 -8.48
C VAL A 96 -0.39 1.21 -9.22
N ARG A 97 -0.89 1.11 -10.46
CA ARG A 97 -0.65 -0.05 -11.32
C ARG A 97 0.85 -0.29 -11.53
N GLN A 98 1.62 0.77 -11.82
CA GLN A 98 3.05 0.63 -12.08
C GLN A 98 3.83 0.15 -10.84
N ALA A 99 3.46 0.64 -9.65
CA ALA A 99 4.00 0.14 -8.39
C ALA A 99 3.71 -1.37 -8.22
N GLU A 100 2.47 -1.81 -8.49
CA GLU A 100 2.12 -3.23 -8.45
C GLU A 100 2.91 -4.07 -9.46
N GLU A 101 3.12 -3.56 -10.67
CA GLU A 101 3.89 -4.27 -11.70
C GLU A 101 5.34 -4.50 -11.24
N ILE A 102 5.96 -3.48 -10.65
CA ILE A 102 7.32 -3.59 -10.09
C ILE A 102 7.33 -4.59 -8.93
N VAL A 103 6.38 -4.50 -8.00
CA VAL A 103 6.30 -5.38 -6.83
C VAL A 103 6.08 -6.84 -7.24
N LEU A 104 5.19 -7.12 -8.19
CA LEU A 104 4.98 -8.47 -8.71
C LEU A 104 6.19 -9.04 -9.46
N GLY A 105 7.07 -8.18 -9.97
CA GLY A 105 8.38 -8.59 -10.49
C GLY A 105 9.34 -9.09 -9.41
N ILE A 106 9.12 -8.70 -8.15
CA ILE A 106 10.01 -8.95 -7.00
C ILE A 106 9.44 -10.00 -6.04
N VAL A 107 8.12 -10.07 -5.87
CA VAL A 107 7.45 -11.03 -4.97
C VAL A 107 7.82 -12.46 -5.37
N GLU A 108 8.16 -13.28 -4.38
CA GLU A 108 8.48 -14.70 -4.57
C GLU A 108 7.31 -15.44 -5.26
N PRO A 109 7.57 -16.31 -6.26
CA PRO A 109 6.52 -16.97 -7.03
C PRO A 109 5.41 -17.63 -6.21
N GLU A 110 5.77 -18.28 -5.11
CA GLU A 110 4.88 -18.94 -4.16
C GLU A 110 3.97 -17.96 -3.39
N LEU A 111 4.41 -16.71 -3.21
CA LEU A 111 3.67 -15.67 -2.48
C LEU A 111 2.82 -14.78 -3.39
N LYS A 112 3.07 -14.80 -4.71
CA LYS A 112 2.38 -13.90 -5.67
C LYS A 112 0.87 -13.99 -5.58
N ARG A 113 0.32 -15.20 -5.51
CA ARG A 113 -1.14 -15.39 -5.48
C ARG A 113 -1.77 -14.77 -4.22
N ASP A 114 -1.15 -14.97 -3.07
CA ASP A 114 -1.64 -14.45 -1.80
C ASP A 114 -1.54 -12.93 -1.75
N TYR A 115 -0.41 -12.39 -2.22
CA TYR A 115 -0.21 -10.95 -2.39
C TYR A 115 -1.29 -10.33 -3.28
N ILE A 116 -1.49 -10.86 -4.50
CA ILE A 116 -2.48 -10.36 -5.46
C ILE A 116 -3.88 -10.40 -4.86
N THR A 117 -4.26 -11.53 -4.25
CA THR A 117 -5.60 -11.71 -3.67
C THR A 117 -5.86 -10.70 -2.57
N LYS A 118 -4.87 -10.44 -1.70
CA LYS A 118 -5.00 -9.47 -0.60
C LYS A 118 -5.02 -8.03 -1.08
N LYS A 119 -4.17 -7.63 -2.04
CA LYS A 119 -4.20 -6.27 -2.60
C LYS A 119 -5.50 -6.00 -3.36
N LEU A 120 -6.01 -6.97 -4.12
CA LEU A 120 -7.34 -6.87 -4.74
C LEU A 120 -8.44 -6.66 -3.71
N GLY A 121 -8.41 -7.41 -2.60
CA GLY A 121 -9.36 -7.25 -1.50
C GLY A 121 -9.31 -5.86 -0.87
N LEU A 122 -8.11 -5.34 -0.61
CA LEU A 122 -7.87 -3.99 -0.12
C LEU A 122 -8.46 -2.93 -1.06
N TYR A 123 -8.06 -2.90 -2.33
CA TYR A 123 -8.51 -1.88 -3.27
C TYR A 123 -10.02 -1.91 -3.51
N LYS A 124 -10.61 -3.11 -3.65
CA LYS A 124 -12.06 -3.27 -3.80
C LYS A 124 -12.80 -2.75 -2.56
N ARG A 125 -12.27 -3.04 -1.36
CA ARG A 125 -12.87 -2.57 -0.10
C ARG A 125 -12.74 -1.06 0.08
N GLU A 126 -11.60 -0.46 -0.27
CA GLU A 126 -11.42 0.99 -0.21
C GLU A 126 -12.34 1.73 -1.19
N LEU A 127 -12.54 1.21 -2.40
CA LEU A 127 -13.53 1.75 -3.35
C LEU A 127 -14.96 1.65 -2.81
N ASP A 128 -15.31 0.53 -2.17
CA ASP A 128 -16.64 0.36 -1.55
C ASP A 128 -16.84 1.33 -0.38
N LEU A 129 -15.82 1.54 0.44
CA LEU A 129 -15.83 2.48 1.55
C LEU A 129 -15.89 3.93 1.07
N ASP A 130 -15.12 4.31 0.06
CA ASP A 130 -15.20 5.63 -0.58
C ASP A 130 -16.59 5.90 -1.17
N ARG A 131 -17.27 4.88 -1.72
CA ARG A 131 -18.65 5.02 -2.21
C ARG A 131 -19.68 5.16 -1.09
N SER A 132 -19.51 4.42 0.01
CA SER A 132 -20.49 4.35 1.10
C SER A 132 -20.27 5.38 2.20
N LYS A 133 -19.04 5.90 2.34
CA LYS A 133 -18.58 6.88 3.32
C LYS A 133 -17.56 7.85 2.71
N PRO A 134 -17.96 8.63 1.69
CA PRO A 134 -17.04 9.48 0.94
C PRO A 134 -16.34 10.54 1.80
N GLU A 135 -16.96 10.99 2.89
CA GLU A 135 -16.38 11.93 3.85
C GLU A 135 -15.22 11.36 4.68
N GLU A 136 -15.15 10.03 4.84
CA GLU A 136 -14.09 9.36 5.62
C GLU A 136 -12.92 8.88 4.75
N TYR A 137 -13.20 8.34 3.55
CA TYR A 137 -12.18 7.69 2.71
C TYR A 137 -11.73 8.52 1.49
N CYS A 138 -12.54 9.48 1.05
CA CYS A 138 -12.27 10.54 0.06
C CYS A 138 -11.09 10.29 -0.91
N LEU A 139 -11.17 9.23 -1.73
CA LEU A 139 -10.16 8.93 -2.76
C LEU A 139 -10.14 9.99 -3.87
N GLY A 140 -11.29 10.63 -4.11
CA GLY A 140 -11.52 11.50 -5.26
C GLY A 140 -11.51 10.74 -6.58
N ASP A 141 -11.87 11.41 -7.68
CA ASP A 141 -12.00 10.76 -8.99
C ASP A 141 -10.68 10.20 -9.53
N GLU A 142 -9.57 10.87 -9.23
CA GLU A 142 -8.25 10.39 -9.63
C GLU A 142 -7.86 9.12 -8.87
N GLY A 143 -8.00 9.09 -7.54
CA GLY A 143 -7.71 7.91 -6.72
C GLY A 143 -8.56 6.71 -7.12
N ARG A 144 -9.85 6.93 -7.42
CA ARG A 144 -10.74 5.90 -7.96
C ARG A 144 -10.22 5.31 -9.27
N ARG A 145 -9.81 6.15 -10.22
CA ARG A 145 -9.27 5.70 -11.51
C ARG A 145 -7.97 4.90 -11.35
N GLU A 146 -7.09 5.35 -10.46
CA GLU A 146 -5.84 4.64 -10.17
C GLU A 146 -6.09 3.25 -9.58
N PHE A 147 -7.02 3.14 -8.63
CA PHE A 147 -7.37 1.84 -8.02
C PHE A 147 -8.03 0.91 -9.02
N LEU A 148 -8.92 1.42 -9.88
CA LEU A 148 -9.55 0.60 -10.94
C LEU A 148 -8.50 0.02 -11.90
N ARG A 149 -7.50 0.82 -12.33
CA ARG A 149 -6.40 0.33 -13.17
C ARG A 149 -5.55 -0.72 -12.49
N ALA A 150 -5.26 -0.53 -11.21
CA ALA A 150 -4.50 -1.50 -10.43
C ALA A 150 -5.30 -2.81 -10.26
N ILE A 151 -6.61 -2.72 -10.02
CA ILE A 151 -7.52 -3.88 -9.94
C ILE A 151 -7.52 -4.65 -11.27
N ASP A 152 -7.72 -3.97 -12.40
CA ASP A 152 -7.74 -4.62 -13.71
C ASP A 152 -6.45 -5.40 -13.97
N TYR A 153 -5.30 -4.77 -13.71
CA TYR A 153 -3.99 -5.41 -13.83
C TYR A 153 -3.83 -6.62 -12.90
N LEU A 154 -4.19 -6.48 -11.62
CA LEU A 154 -4.05 -7.56 -10.64
C LEU A 154 -5.00 -8.74 -10.95
N ASP A 155 -6.22 -8.47 -11.42
CA ASP A 155 -7.17 -9.51 -11.85
C ASP A 155 -6.63 -10.27 -13.09
N GLU A 156 -5.99 -9.58 -14.05
CA GLU A 156 -5.28 -10.22 -15.18
C GLU A 156 -4.14 -11.13 -14.71
N GLN A 157 -3.29 -10.65 -13.79
CA GLN A 157 -2.18 -11.44 -13.24
C GLN A 157 -2.69 -12.66 -12.47
N LEU A 158 -3.78 -12.51 -11.73
CA LEU A 158 -4.43 -13.62 -11.03
C LEU A 158 -4.95 -14.67 -12.03
N ALA A 159 -5.56 -14.25 -13.14
CA ALA A 159 -6.04 -15.16 -14.17
C ALA A 159 -4.89 -15.94 -14.84
N ILE A 160 -3.77 -15.28 -15.12
CA ILE A 160 -2.56 -15.91 -15.67
C ILE A 160 -2.02 -16.96 -14.69
N SER A 161 -1.96 -16.64 -13.40
CA SER A 161 -1.47 -17.57 -12.37
C SER A 161 -2.27 -18.87 -12.28
N ARG A 162 -3.57 -18.83 -12.59
CA ARG A 162 -4.45 -20.01 -12.59
C ARG A 162 -4.23 -20.93 -13.79
N ARG A 163 -3.86 -20.38 -14.96
CA ARG A 163 -3.65 -21.14 -16.21
C ARG A 163 -2.34 -21.92 -16.24
N ARG A 164 -1.35 -21.57 -15.41
CA ARG A 164 -0.05 -22.27 -15.35
C ARG A 164 -0.06 -23.56 -14.51
N ILE A 165 -1.18 -23.91 -13.91
CA ILE A 165 -1.33 -25.09 -13.02
C ILE A 165 -2.13 -26.23 -13.71
N THR A 166 -2.56 -26.03 -14.95
CA THR A 166 -3.18 -27.04 -15.83
C THR A 166 -2.24 -27.45 -16.94
#